data_AF-A0A7V4N5E0-F1
#
_entry.id   AF-A0A7V4N5E0-F1
#
_cell.length_a   1.000
_cell.length_b   1.000
_cell.length_c   1.000
_cell.angle_alpha   90.00
_cell.angle_beta   90.00
_cell.angle_gamma   90.00
#
_symmetry.space_group_name_H-M   'P 1'
#
loop_
_entity.id
_entity.type
_entity.pdbx_description
1 polymer ?
#
loop_
_entity_poly.entity_id
_entity_poly.type
_entity_poly.pdbx_seq_one_letter_code
_entity_poly.pdbx_strand_id
1 'polypeptide(L)' 'MIELKNELTLKPQLILTPQLKLVLKILQLNILDLHNFLLQEVQSNPFLELEYKDLPENNYMEE' A
#
# COMPACT_ATOMS: atom_id res chain seq x y z
N MET A 1 -26.48 26.60 33.79
CA MET A 1 -25.53 25.47 33.87
C MET A 1 -25.70 24.71 32.57
N ILE A 2 -24.75 24.82 31.63
CA ILE A 2 -24.89 24.26 30.28
C ILE A 2 -24.46 22.79 30.34
N GLU A 3 -25.41 21.88 30.21
CA GLU A 3 -25.14 20.45 30.09
C GLU A 3 -24.66 20.16 28.66
N LEU A 4 -23.35 19.95 28.52
CA LEU A 4 -22.76 19.53 27.25
C LEU A 4 -22.92 18.01 27.12
N LYS A 5 -24.05 17.56 26.60
CA LYS A 5 -24.24 16.16 26.18
C LYS A 5 -23.39 15.91 24.93
N ASN A 6 -22.14 15.47 25.16
CA ASN A 6 -21.28 14.91 24.12
C ASN A 6 -21.84 13.53 23.71
N GLU A 7 -22.91 13.53 22.92
CA GLU A 7 -23.30 12.34 22.17
C GLU A 7 -22.33 12.19 20.98
N LEU A 8 -21.20 11.53 21.23
CA LEU A 8 -20.34 10.96 20.19
C LEU A 8 -21.14 9.86 19.47
N THR A 9 -22.07 10.26 18.61
CA THR A 9 -22.71 9.36 17.66
C THR A 9 -21.63 8.95 16.67
N LEU A 10 -20.99 7.81 16.96
CA LEU A 10 -20.05 7.14 16.06
C LEU A 10 -20.85 6.60 14.86
N LYS A 11 -21.31 7.51 13.99
CA LYS A 11 -21.78 7.13 12.66
C LYS A 11 -20.58 6.49 11.96
N PRO A 12 -20.74 5.34 11.30
CA PRO A 12 -19.72 4.83 10.38
C PRO A 12 -19.64 5.82 9.22
N GLN A 13 -18.87 6.89 9.41
CA GLN A 13 -18.48 7.76 8.34
C GLN A 13 -17.45 6.95 7.55
N LEU A 14 -17.64 6.83 6.25
CA LEU A 14 -16.67 6.21 5.37
C LEU A 14 -15.43 7.12 5.33
N ILE A 15 -14.64 7.09 6.40
CA ILE A 15 -13.46 7.93 6.54
C ILE A 15 -12.46 7.36 5.54
N LEU A 16 -12.24 8.10 4.48
CA LEU A 16 -11.35 7.76 3.40
C LEU A 16 -9.91 7.84 3.93
N THR A 17 -9.48 6.81 4.67
CA THR A 17 -8.13 6.73 5.23
C THR A 17 -7.11 6.54 4.10
N PRO A 18 -5.85 6.97 4.28
CA PRO A 18 -4.80 6.73 3.29
C PRO A 18 -4.69 5.25 2.90
N GLN A 19 -4.86 4.36 3.88
CA GLN A 19 -4.86 2.91 3.67
C GLN A 19 -6.04 2.46 2.81
N LEU A 20 -7.26 2.94 3.08
CA LEU A 20 -8.44 2.58 2.30
C LEU A 20 -8.35 3.09 0.85
N LYS A 21 -7.82 4.30 0.63
CA LYS A 21 -7.54 4.83 -0.73
C LYS A 21 -6.57 3.94 -1.48
N LEU A 22 -5.50 3.50 -0.80
CA LEU A 22 -4.48 2.66 -1.40
C LEU A 22 -5.04 1.29 -1.79
N VAL A 23 -5.82 0.65 -0.90
CA VAL A 23 -6.48 -0.63 -1.19
C VAL A 23 -7.43 -0.50 -2.39
N LEU A 24 -8.25 0.54 -2.42
CA LEU A 24 -9.16 0.78 -3.55
C LEU A 24 -8.39 0.99 -4.86
N LYS A 25 -7.27 1.73 -4.83
CA LYS A 25 -6.41 1.92 -6.00
C LYS A 25 -5.82 0.59 -6.47
N ILE A 26 -5.26 -0.22 -5.56
CA ILE A 26 -4.66 -1.52 -5.88
C ILE A 26 -5.69 -2.49 -6.48
N LEU A 27 -6.90 -2.56 -5.92
CA LEU A 27 -7.97 -3.43 -6.42
C LEU A 27 -8.44 -3.11 -7.84
N GLN A 28 -8.19 -1.88 -8.31
CA GLN A 28 -8.57 -1.43 -9.66
C GLN A 28 -7.47 -1.68 -10.70
N LEU A 29 -6.24 -2.05 -10.30
CA LEU A 29 -5.12 -2.28 -11.21
C LEU A 29 -5.13 -3.70 -11.76
N ASN A 30 -4.75 -3.85 -13.03
CA ASN A 30 -4.42 -5.16 -13.58
C ASN A 30 -3.01 -5.60 -13.09
N ILE A 31 -2.64 -6.85 -13.36
CA ILE A 31 -1.38 -7.44 -12.86
C ILE A 31 -0.15 -6.64 -13.32
N LEU A 32 -0.13 -6.18 -14.57
CA LEU A 32 0.99 -5.41 -15.14
C LEU A 32 1.10 -4.03 -14.49
N ASP A 33 -0.04 -3.34 -14.34
CA ASP A 33 -0.11 -2.02 -13.72
C ASP A 33 0.23 -2.07 -12.23
N LEU A 34 -0.20 -3.14 -11.55
CA LEU A 34 0.15 -3.38 -10.15
C LEU A 34 1.67 -3.55 -9.98
N HIS A 35 2.31 -4.33 -10.86
CA HIS A 35 3.75 -4.50 -10.86
C HIS A 35 4.50 -3.17 -11.06
N ASN A 36 4.08 -2.39 -12.06
CA ASN A 36 4.68 -1.07 -12.33
C ASN A 36 4.46 -0.10 -11.17
N PHE A 37 3.27 -0.11 -10.56
CA PHE A 37 2.96 0.69 -9.38
C PHE A 37 3.86 0.33 -8.20
N LEU A 38 4.05 -0.96 -7.92
CA LEU A 38 4.94 -1.42 -6.85
C LEU A 38 6.40 -1.00 -7.10
N LEU A 39 6.91 -1.11 -8.33
CA LEU A 39 8.26 -0.64 -8.66
C LEU A 39 8.45 0.85 -8.39
N GLN A 40 7.46 1.68 -8.75
CA GLN A 40 7.50 3.12 -8.48
C GLN A 40 7.42 3.45 -6.97
N GLU A 41 6.60 2.71 -6.23
CA GLU A 41 6.50 2.86 -4.78
C GLU A 41 7.81 2.48 -4.10
N VAL A 42 8.50 1.42 -4.56
CA VAL A 42 9.84 1.06 -4.04
C VAL A 42 10.88 2.16 -4.29
N GLN A 43 10.82 2.84 -5.43
CA GLN A 43 11.73 3.96 -5.71
C GLN A 43 11.44 5.20 -4.88
N SER A 44 10.16 5.45 -4.54
CA SER A 44 9.72 6.67 -3.86
C SER A 44 9.64 6.52 -2.34
N ASN A 45 9.42 5.30 -1.85
CA ASN A 45 9.22 5.02 -0.43
C ASN A 45 10.52 4.49 0.19
N PRO A 46 11.20 5.27 1.05
CA PRO A 46 12.47 4.88 1.66
C PRO A 46 12.35 3.69 2.62
N PHE A 47 11.13 3.24 2.94
CA PHE A 47 10.87 2.08 3.79
C PHE A 47 10.55 0.80 3.01
N LEU A 48 10.52 0.87 1.68
CA LEU A 48 10.16 -0.26 0.81
C LEU A 48 11.39 -0.70 0.02
N GLU A 49 11.70 -1.99 0.02
CA GLU A 49 12.84 -2.57 -0.69
C GLU A 49 12.40 -3.88 -1.38
N LEU A 50 12.97 -4.17 -2.55
CA LEU A 50 12.73 -5.43 -3.26
C LEU A 50 13.69 -6.51 -2.75
N GLU A 51 13.12 -7.56 -2.17
CA GLU A 51 13.90 -8.71 -1.71
C GLU A 51 14.00 -9.77 -2.83
N TYR A 52 15.21 -10.04 -3.31
CA TYR A 52 15.49 -11.05 -4.34
C TYR A 52 16.09 -12.35 -3.76
N LYS A 53 15.82 -12.62 -2.48
CA LYS A 53 16.58 -13.56 -1.65
C LYS A 53 16.43 -15.04 -2.01
N ASP A 54 15.43 -15.40 -2.83
CA ASP A 54 15.16 -16.78 -3.25
C ASP A 54 15.34 -17.01 -4.76
N LEU A 55 15.94 -16.07 -5.50
CA LEU A 55 16.43 -16.42 -6.82
C LEU A 55 17.63 -17.36 -6.61
N PRO A 56 17.63 -18.59 -7.16
CA PRO A 56 18.86 -19.37 -7.18
C PRO A 56 19.92 -18.47 -7.81
N GLU A 57 21.05 -18.28 -7.13
CA GLU A 57 22.25 -17.68 -7.72
C GLU A 57 22.57 -18.52 -8.96
N ASN A 58 21.98 -18.14 -10.09
CA ASN A 58 22.28 -18.77 -11.34
C ASN A 58 23.60 -18.16 -11.74
N ASN A 59 24.63 -18.89 -11.33
CA ASN A 59 26.03 -18.77 -11.66
C ASN A 59 26.22 -18.87 -13.19
N TYR A 60 25.55 -18.03 -13.98
CA TYR A 60 25.86 -17.81 -15.38
C TYR A 60 26.94 -16.72 -15.47
N MET A 61 28.05 -17.02 -14.81
CA MET A 61 29.38 -16.55 -15.19
C MET A 61 30.16 -17.80 -15.63
N GLU A 62 29.74 -18.45 -16.71
CA GLU A 62 30.62 -19.38 -17.43
C GLU A 62 30.50 -19.11 -18.94
N GLU A 63 31.59 -18.49 -19.43
CA GLU A 63 32.07 -18.25 -20.80
C GLU A 63 31.36 -17.24 -21.72
#